data_AF-A0A956FLU1-F1
#
_entry.id   AF-A0A956FLU1-F1
#
_cell.length_a   1.000
_cell.length_b   1.000
_cell.length_c   1.000
_cell.angle_alpha   90.00
_cell.angle_beta   90.00
_cell.angle_gamma   90.00
#
_symmetry.space_group_name_H-M   'P 1'
#
loop_
_entity.id
_entity.type
_entity.pdbx_description
1 polymer ?
#
loop_
_entity_poly.entity_id
_entity_poly.type
_entity_poly.pdbx_seq_one_letter_code
_entity_poly.pdbx_strand_id
1 'polypeptide(L)'
;MSVVSVAFSVLACGDPSTEATTTETSFGLTSATASATASTGASTGDTSSGGSTSESSGGSTSGGSTTQSSTGSTSEGTTSSGSASTGDTSTSGDTTGGPVDYPPMDFNLIFRQSVMACSGCGIWFDWQGEDANKPRLEVTWSLDGQQETSVFRHGLDGAENAFGFFIVNPPPASPEEHFHSILVKQSLARTGLFRADIREIPPDAQIDDATLFLHIHSHEGLANSDTSSVLEVHECERDWNWNEATWNQAADGVPWDQPGGDFGELIREIRAKEDLHGAGFNKGNPDAHFDFTDYVKKLQAERG
;
A
#
# COMPACT_ATOMS: atom_id res chain seq x y z
N MET A 1 49.08 6.67 -11.07
CA MET A 1 47.80 6.21 -10.49
C MET A 1 47.41 7.20 -9.42
N SER A 2 46.43 8.05 -9.68
CA SER A 2 45.94 9.02 -8.69
C SER A 2 45.05 8.30 -7.68
N VAL A 3 45.41 8.39 -6.41
CA VAL A 3 44.58 7.88 -5.31
C VAL A 3 43.57 8.97 -4.98
N VAL A 4 42.30 8.71 -5.26
CA VAL A 4 41.19 9.58 -4.83
C VAL A 4 40.88 9.21 -3.38
N SER A 5 41.19 10.11 -2.45
CA SER A 5 40.75 9.98 -1.05
C SER A 5 39.29 10.41 -0.96
N VAL A 6 38.42 9.49 -0.55
CA VAL A 6 37.03 9.77 -0.19
C VAL A 6 36.97 9.91 1.33
N ALA A 7 36.61 11.08 1.82
CA ALA A 7 36.35 11.30 3.24
C ALA A 7 34.90 10.92 3.54
N PHE A 8 34.70 10.00 4.48
CA PHE A 8 33.38 9.72 5.07
C PHE A 8 33.27 10.49 6.39
N SER A 9 32.30 11.40 6.48
CA SER A 9 31.88 11.99 7.76
C SER A 9 30.79 11.13 8.36
N VAL A 10 31.09 10.49 9.49
CA VAL A 10 30.08 9.83 10.32
C VAL A 10 29.57 10.86 11.31
N LEU A 11 28.35 11.35 11.11
CA LEU A 11 27.69 12.25 12.04
C LEU A 11 27.03 11.42 13.15
N ALA A 12 27.61 11.42 14.35
CA ALA A 12 26.97 10.86 15.53
C ALA A 12 26.07 11.93 16.17
N CYS A 13 24.81 11.59 16.45
CA CYS A 13 23.91 12.42 17.27
C CYS A 13 24.42 12.44 18.71
N GLY A 14 24.91 13.60 19.15
CA GLY A 14 25.31 13.89 20.53
C GLY A 14 25.02 15.35 20.89
N ASP A 15 24.47 15.52 22.09
CA ASP A 15 24.09 16.73 22.82
C ASP A 15 24.91 18.01 22.51
N PRO A 16 24.30 19.17 22.20
CA PRO A 16 25.02 20.39 21.84
C PRO A 16 25.53 21.14 23.07
N SER A 17 26.58 20.65 23.73
CA SER A 17 27.35 21.47 24.68
C SER A 17 28.77 21.01 24.95
N THR A 18 29.57 20.74 23.91
CA THR A 18 31.04 20.66 24.12
C THR A 18 31.84 21.01 22.87
N GLU A 19 32.83 21.89 23.03
CA GLU A 19 33.75 22.34 21.98
C GLU A 19 34.50 21.17 21.34
N ALA A 20 34.50 21.12 19.99
CA ALA A 20 35.16 20.08 19.22
C ALA A 20 36.68 20.29 19.19
N THR A 21 37.42 19.38 19.82
CA THR A 21 38.88 19.23 19.64
C THR A 21 39.14 18.22 18.53
N THR A 22 39.71 18.66 17.42
CA THR A 22 40.07 17.80 16.28
C THR A 22 41.39 17.08 16.58
N THR A 23 41.34 15.75 16.70
CA THR A 23 42.55 14.91 16.81
C THR A 23 42.66 14.05 15.55
N GLU A 24 43.64 14.36 14.69
CA GLU A 24 43.98 13.50 13.55
C GLU A 24 44.66 12.23 14.06
N THR A 25 44.06 11.06 13.78
CA THR A 25 44.68 9.76 14.04
C THR A 25 44.89 9.06 12.71
N SER A 26 46.15 8.91 12.29
CA SER A 26 46.53 8.14 11.10
C SER A 26 46.61 6.65 11.46
N PHE A 27 45.79 5.80 10.84
CA PHE A 27 45.93 4.35 10.93
C PHE A 27 46.68 3.81 9.71
N GLY A 28 47.82 3.16 9.96
CA GLY A 28 48.53 2.36 8.97
C GLY A 28 47.93 0.96 8.88
N LEU A 29 47.53 0.54 7.67
CA LEU A 29 47.07 -0.81 7.38
C LEU A 29 48.28 -1.75 7.21
N THR A 30 48.51 -2.64 8.16
CA THR A 30 49.33 -3.84 7.96
C THR A 30 48.43 -5.05 7.75
N SER A 31 48.58 -5.72 6.61
CA SER A 31 47.92 -6.98 6.28
C SER A 31 48.46 -8.13 7.15
N ALA A 32 47.59 -8.80 7.91
CA ALA A 32 47.91 -10.04 8.60
C ALA A 32 47.02 -11.17 8.06
N THR A 33 47.68 -12.23 7.61
CA THR A 33 47.10 -13.50 7.13
C THR A 33 46.64 -14.32 8.34
N ALA A 34 45.35 -14.63 8.45
CA ALA A 34 44.83 -15.50 9.51
C ALA A 34 44.75 -16.95 9.04
N SER A 35 45.42 -17.84 9.78
CA SER A 35 45.38 -19.29 9.62
C SER A 35 44.41 -19.88 10.66
N ALA A 36 43.40 -20.62 10.21
CA ALA A 36 42.41 -21.25 11.08
C ALA A 36 43.00 -22.50 11.77
N THR A 37 42.84 -22.58 13.10
CA THR A 37 43.08 -23.81 13.88
C THR A 37 41.81 -24.14 14.65
N ALA A 38 41.27 -25.34 14.42
CA ALA A 38 40.11 -25.88 15.13
C ALA A 38 40.51 -26.38 16.52
N SER A 39 39.68 -26.13 17.54
CA SER A 39 39.74 -26.84 18.81
C SER A 39 38.36 -27.34 19.22
N THR A 40 38.22 -28.66 19.26
CA THR A 40 37.17 -29.43 19.90
C THR A 40 37.30 -29.33 21.43
N GLY A 41 36.23 -28.95 22.12
CA GLY A 41 36.16 -28.96 23.58
C GLY A 41 34.80 -29.45 24.04
N ALA A 42 34.76 -30.69 24.53
CA ALA A 42 33.62 -31.30 25.20
C ALA A 42 33.48 -30.77 26.63
N SER A 43 32.25 -30.55 27.09
CA SER A 43 31.93 -30.33 28.50
C SER A 43 30.72 -31.18 28.89
N THR A 44 30.96 -32.09 29.83
CA THR A 44 30.00 -32.99 30.47
C THR A 44 29.65 -32.51 31.87
N GLY A 45 28.37 -32.71 32.25
CA GLY A 45 27.90 -32.79 33.64
C GLY A 45 27.22 -31.52 34.15
N ASP A 46 26.22 -31.58 35.03
CA ASP A 46 25.35 -32.65 35.53
C ASP A 46 24.23 -31.95 36.36
N THR A 47 23.09 -32.63 36.52
CA THR A 47 22.05 -32.59 37.61
C THR A 47 22.07 -31.45 38.68
N SER A 48 20.95 -30.92 39.23
CA SER A 48 19.68 -31.54 39.62
C SER A 48 18.54 -30.54 40.00
N SER A 49 17.31 -31.08 39.94
CA SER A 49 16.21 -31.02 40.93
C SER A 49 15.36 -29.76 41.22
N GLY A 50 14.04 -29.95 41.05
CA GLY A 50 13.06 -29.74 42.12
C GLY A 50 12.00 -28.66 41.90
N GLY A 51 10.72 -29.05 41.76
CA GLY A 51 9.60 -28.11 41.86
C GLY A 51 8.28 -28.57 41.23
N SER A 52 7.67 -29.62 41.76
CA SER A 52 6.29 -30.01 41.46
C SER A 52 5.30 -29.17 42.26
N THR A 53 4.28 -28.60 41.60
CA THR A 53 2.97 -28.35 42.22
C THR A 53 1.88 -28.69 41.20
N SER A 54 1.15 -29.76 41.53
CA SER A 54 -0.11 -30.23 40.98
C SER A 54 -1.28 -29.37 41.45
N GLU A 55 -2.26 -29.13 40.58
CA GLU A 55 -3.70 -28.90 40.83
C GLU A 55 -4.31 -28.47 39.47
N SER A 56 -5.51 -28.81 39.03
CA SER A 56 -6.54 -29.76 39.44
C SER A 56 -7.45 -29.92 38.22
N SER A 57 -7.93 -31.13 38.01
CA SER A 57 -8.78 -31.58 36.91
C SER A 57 -10.26 -31.29 37.16
N GLY A 58 -10.93 -30.78 36.13
CA GLY A 58 -12.38 -30.86 35.90
C GLY A 58 -12.66 -30.32 34.49
N GLY A 59 -13.14 -31.07 33.50
CA GLY A 59 -14.06 -32.18 33.52
C GLY A 59 -15.47 -31.63 33.22
N SER A 60 -15.89 -31.64 31.96
CA SER A 60 -17.22 -32.12 31.53
C SER A 60 -17.45 -31.98 30.03
N THR A 61 -18.15 -32.99 29.54
CA THR A 61 -18.31 -33.47 28.18
C THR A 61 -19.59 -32.99 27.51
N SER A 62 -19.53 -32.90 26.18
CA SER A 62 -20.51 -33.37 25.17
C SER A 62 -22.01 -33.11 25.35
N GLY A 63 -22.62 -32.49 24.33
CA GLY A 63 -24.04 -32.68 24.04
C GLY A 63 -24.64 -31.58 23.15
N GLY A 64 -24.46 -31.68 21.84
CA GLY A 64 -25.05 -30.75 20.87
C GLY A 64 -25.49 -31.48 19.61
N SER A 65 -26.59 -32.22 19.73
CA SER A 65 -27.29 -32.95 18.66
C SER A 65 -27.75 -31.98 17.56
N THR A 66 -27.18 -32.08 16.35
CA THR A 66 -27.70 -31.38 15.17
C THR A 66 -28.71 -32.30 14.48
N THR A 67 -29.97 -31.90 14.53
CA THR A 67 -31.09 -32.57 13.88
C THR A 67 -30.98 -32.42 12.37
N GLN A 68 -30.77 -33.54 11.67
CA GLN A 68 -31.07 -33.66 10.25
C GLN A 68 -32.59 -33.53 10.07
N SER A 69 -33.02 -32.59 9.24
CA SER A 69 -34.37 -32.58 8.66
C SER A 69 -34.25 -32.52 7.16
N SER A 70 -34.37 -33.70 6.56
CA SER A 70 -34.62 -33.94 5.16
C SER A 70 -36.12 -33.82 4.88
N THR A 71 -36.51 -32.78 4.14
CA THR A 71 -37.79 -32.65 3.44
C THR A 71 -37.44 -31.87 2.17
N GLY A 72 -37.49 -32.42 0.97
CA GLY A 72 -38.64 -33.03 0.31
C GLY A 72 -38.72 -32.33 -1.04
N SER A 73 -38.17 -32.97 -2.08
CA SER A 73 -38.29 -32.50 -3.46
C SER A 73 -39.73 -32.66 -3.91
N THR A 74 -40.39 -31.56 -4.23
CA THR A 74 -41.65 -31.57 -4.99
C THR A 74 -41.40 -30.83 -6.29
N SER A 75 -41.30 -31.60 -7.36
CA SER A 75 -41.37 -31.12 -8.74
C SER A 75 -42.84 -30.90 -9.10
N GLU A 76 -43.22 -29.65 -9.34
CA GLU A 76 -44.43 -29.32 -10.09
C GLU A 76 -44.07 -28.38 -11.22
N GLY A 77 -44.30 -28.85 -12.44
CA GLY A 77 -44.22 -28.02 -13.63
C GLY A 77 -45.39 -27.05 -13.71
N THR A 78 -45.16 -25.90 -14.33
CA THR A 78 -46.24 -25.12 -14.91
C THR A 78 -45.80 -24.56 -16.24
N THR A 79 -46.59 -24.92 -17.24
CA THR A 79 -46.58 -24.50 -18.63
C THR A 79 -46.97 -23.03 -18.83
N SER A 80 -46.35 -22.43 -19.85
CA SER A 80 -46.93 -21.47 -20.81
C SER A 80 -47.48 -20.14 -20.28
N SER A 81 -46.98 -19.03 -20.81
CA SER A 81 -47.66 -18.31 -21.91
C SER A 81 -46.88 -17.04 -22.27
N GLY A 82 -46.73 -16.81 -23.57
CA GLY A 82 -46.11 -15.60 -24.10
C GLY A 82 -46.97 -14.37 -23.90
N SER A 83 -46.32 -13.20 -23.99
CA SER A 83 -47.00 -11.99 -24.38
C SER A 83 -46.01 -11.12 -25.15
N ALA A 84 -46.30 -10.96 -26.44
CA ALA A 84 -45.66 -10.00 -27.30
C ALA A 84 -46.10 -8.58 -26.87
N SER A 85 -45.13 -7.70 -26.66
CA SER A 85 -45.39 -6.26 -26.55
C SER A 85 -44.75 -5.58 -27.75
N THR A 86 -45.61 -5.16 -28.66
CA THR A 86 -45.36 -4.20 -29.73
C THR A 86 -45.41 -2.77 -29.17
N GLY A 87 -44.41 -1.97 -29.57
CA GLY A 87 -44.55 -0.54 -29.81
C GLY A 87 -44.38 0.39 -28.61
N ASP A 88 -43.26 1.10 -28.55
CA ASP A 88 -43.26 2.54 -28.85
C ASP A 88 -41.82 3.03 -29.02
N THR A 89 -41.41 3.37 -30.24
CA THR A 89 -40.14 4.06 -30.50
C THR A 89 -40.42 5.55 -30.36
N SER A 90 -40.31 6.03 -29.13
CA SER A 90 -40.27 7.46 -28.84
C SER A 90 -38.88 7.97 -29.16
N THR A 91 -38.78 8.80 -30.20
CA THR A 91 -37.57 9.55 -30.57
C THR A 91 -37.33 10.63 -29.52
N SER A 92 -36.69 10.26 -28.41
CA SER A 92 -36.05 11.21 -27.51
C SER A 92 -34.76 11.68 -28.16
N GLY A 93 -34.59 13.00 -28.27
CA GLY A 93 -33.36 13.63 -28.75
C GLY A 93 -32.23 13.36 -27.76
N ASP A 94 -31.59 12.23 -27.96
CA ASP A 94 -30.44 11.77 -27.20
C ASP A 94 -29.20 12.47 -27.76
N THR A 95 -28.73 13.50 -27.07
CA THR A 95 -27.33 13.95 -27.15
C THR A 95 -26.45 12.91 -26.44
N THR A 96 -26.49 11.66 -26.91
CA THR A 96 -25.44 10.68 -26.65
C THR A 96 -24.23 11.10 -27.48
N GLY A 97 -23.47 12.05 -26.94
CA GLY A 97 -22.04 12.04 -27.17
C GLY A 97 -21.55 10.67 -26.72
N GLY A 98 -21.25 9.79 -27.69
CA GLY A 98 -20.61 8.52 -27.39
C GLY A 98 -19.37 8.76 -26.51
N PRO A 99 -18.96 7.78 -25.69
CA PRO A 99 -17.81 7.93 -24.81
C PRO A 99 -16.62 8.40 -25.64
N VAL A 100 -16.17 9.63 -25.38
CA VAL A 100 -15.03 10.19 -26.07
C VAL A 100 -13.82 9.42 -25.55
N ASP A 101 -13.19 8.64 -26.42
CA ASP A 101 -12.02 7.84 -26.11
C ASP A 101 -10.81 8.77 -26.01
N TYR A 102 -10.63 9.34 -24.84
CA TYR A 102 -9.44 10.12 -24.51
C TYR A 102 -8.28 9.19 -24.19
N PRO A 103 -7.02 9.61 -24.45
CA PRO A 103 -5.87 8.83 -24.01
C PRO A 103 -5.98 8.53 -22.51
N PRO A 104 -5.49 7.35 -22.06
CA PRO A 104 -5.51 6.96 -20.66
C PRO A 104 -4.91 8.06 -19.80
N MET A 105 -5.64 8.45 -18.77
CA MET A 105 -5.22 9.39 -17.74
C MET A 105 -5.21 8.62 -16.43
N ASP A 106 -4.08 7.95 -16.18
CA ASP A 106 -3.92 7.08 -15.04
C ASP A 106 -3.20 7.82 -13.91
N PHE A 107 -3.92 8.06 -12.82
CA PHE A 107 -3.29 8.42 -11.56
C PHE A 107 -2.64 7.17 -10.98
N ASN A 108 -1.38 6.93 -11.33
CA ASN A 108 -0.69 5.69 -11.02
C ASN A 108 0.54 5.95 -10.14
N LEU A 109 0.55 5.38 -8.93
CA LEU A 109 1.50 5.68 -7.87
C LEU A 109 2.19 4.43 -7.36
N ILE A 110 3.46 4.60 -6.98
CA ILE A 110 4.24 3.64 -6.20
C ILE A 110 4.65 4.26 -4.86
N PHE A 111 4.43 3.54 -3.76
CA PHE A 111 4.82 3.94 -2.42
C PHE A 111 6.00 3.09 -1.95
N ARG A 112 7.09 3.75 -1.58
CA ARG A 112 8.29 3.11 -1.03
C ARG A 112 8.68 3.78 0.27
N GLN A 113 9.12 2.99 1.25
CA GLN A 113 9.69 3.55 2.46
C GLN A 113 11.18 3.82 2.22
N SER A 114 11.61 5.08 2.30
CA SER A 114 13.01 5.47 2.13
C SER A 114 13.76 5.53 3.45
N VAL A 115 13.05 5.91 4.52
CA VAL A 115 13.56 5.88 5.90
C VAL A 115 12.65 5.02 6.77
N MET A 116 13.24 4.13 7.56
CA MET A 116 12.56 3.35 8.60
C MET A 116 12.95 3.85 9.99
N ALA A 117 11.97 4.10 10.85
CA ALA A 117 12.25 4.40 12.26
C ALA A 117 12.83 3.20 13.04
N CYS A 118 12.48 1.98 12.64
CA CYS A 118 13.00 0.75 13.24
C CYS A 118 12.96 -0.42 12.25
N SER A 119 13.70 -1.50 12.52
CA SER A 119 13.80 -2.67 11.63
C SER A 119 12.48 -3.39 11.37
N GLY A 120 11.48 -3.19 12.24
CA GLY A 120 10.14 -3.75 12.10
C GLY A 120 9.07 -2.72 11.78
N CYS A 121 9.42 -1.43 11.67
CA CYS A 121 8.48 -0.34 11.45
C CYS A 121 8.13 -0.28 9.97
N GLY A 122 6.84 -0.25 9.67
CA GLY A 122 6.30 0.03 8.34
C GLY A 122 5.11 0.97 8.50
N ILE A 123 4.63 1.48 7.38
CA ILE A 123 3.37 2.21 7.35
C ILE A 123 2.37 1.36 6.59
N TRP A 124 1.25 1.05 7.24
CA TRP A 124 0.20 0.21 6.68
C TRP A 124 -1.11 0.98 6.62
N PHE A 125 -1.57 1.19 5.39
CA PHE A 125 -2.92 1.62 5.12
C PHE A 125 -3.76 0.41 4.71
N ASP A 126 -4.91 0.24 5.34
CA ASP A 126 -5.73 -0.96 5.23
C ASP A 126 -7.20 -0.58 5.35
N TRP A 127 -8.03 -1.14 4.51
CA TRP A 127 -9.47 -0.88 4.54
C TRP A 127 -10.21 -1.59 5.70
N GLN A 128 -9.55 -2.50 6.42
CA GLN A 128 -10.06 -3.22 7.59
C GLN A 128 -11.41 -3.93 7.37
N GLY A 129 -11.71 -4.29 6.11
CA GLY A 129 -12.99 -4.91 5.73
C GLY A 129 -14.17 -3.93 5.61
N GLU A 130 -13.95 -2.63 5.72
CA GLU A 130 -14.97 -1.59 5.59
C GLU A 130 -14.81 -0.80 4.28
N ASP A 131 -15.83 -0.82 3.42
CA ASP A 131 -15.78 -0.15 2.11
C ASP A 131 -15.46 1.35 2.19
N ALA A 132 -15.87 2.02 3.28
CA ALA A 132 -15.58 3.42 3.52
C ALA A 132 -14.07 3.71 3.63
N ASN A 133 -13.30 2.73 4.09
CA ASN A 133 -11.88 2.84 4.42
C ASN A 133 -10.97 2.39 3.26
N LYS A 134 -11.54 1.89 2.16
CA LYS A 134 -10.77 1.57 0.95
C LYS A 134 -10.03 2.82 0.46
N PRO A 135 -8.77 2.68 -0.02
CA PRO A 135 -8.05 3.75 -0.67
C PRO A 135 -8.91 4.41 -1.75
N ARG A 136 -8.98 5.74 -1.75
CA ARG A 136 -9.74 6.50 -2.74
C ARG A 136 -9.10 7.83 -3.07
N LEU A 137 -9.30 8.27 -4.31
CA LEU A 137 -8.93 9.61 -4.76
C LEU A 137 -10.23 10.41 -4.93
N GLU A 138 -10.30 11.59 -4.35
CA GLU A 138 -11.35 12.57 -4.64
C GLU A 138 -10.72 13.71 -5.44
N VAL A 139 -11.35 14.11 -6.55
CA VAL A 139 -10.87 15.20 -7.39
C VAL A 139 -12.00 16.19 -7.59
N THR A 140 -11.80 17.42 -7.11
CA THR A 140 -12.68 18.55 -7.40
C THR A 140 -12.14 19.29 -8.62
N TRP A 141 -13.00 19.50 -9.62
CA TRP A 141 -12.64 20.13 -10.88
C TRP A 141 -13.73 21.07 -11.35
N SER A 142 -13.38 22.02 -12.20
CA SER A 142 -14.32 22.99 -12.75
C SER A 142 -14.24 23.10 -14.27
N LEU A 143 -15.41 23.16 -14.91
CA LEU A 143 -15.56 23.34 -16.35
C LEU A 143 -16.71 24.32 -16.62
N ASP A 144 -16.49 25.31 -17.49
CA ASP A 144 -17.47 26.34 -17.81
C ASP A 144 -18.09 27.06 -16.58
N GLY A 145 -17.30 27.18 -15.51
CA GLY A 145 -17.72 27.79 -14.25
C GLY A 145 -18.66 26.93 -13.39
N GLN A 146 -18.88 25.67 -13.74
CA GLN A 146 -19.47 24.65 -12.86
C GLN A 146 -18.35 23.88 -12.16
N GLN A 147 -18.54 23.54 -10.89
CA GLN A 147 -17.62 22.73 -10.11
C GLN A 147 -18.27 21.38 -9.81
N GLU A 148 -17.50 20.31 -10.01
CA GLU A 148 -17.89 18.92 -9.80
C GLU A 148 -16.85 18.24 -8.90
N THR A 149 -17.23 17.12 -8.28
CA THR A 149 -16.29 16.28 -7.52
C THR A 149 -16.47 14.83 -7.93
N SER A 150 -15.40 14.27 -8.49
CA SER A 150 -15.28 12.87 -8.85
C SER A 150 -14.66 12.06 -7.72
N VAL A 151 -15.20 10.87 -7.44
CA VAL A 151 -14.69 9.96 -6.40
C VAL A 151 -14.29 8.64 -7.04
N PHE A 152 -13.00 8.32 -6.98
CA PHE A 152 -12.42 7.11 -7.54
C PHE A 152 -12.11 6.12 -6.43
N ARG A 153 -12.85 5.01 -6.38
CA ARG A 153 -12.72 3.96 -5.35
C ARG A 153 -13.21 2.63 -5.88
N HIS A 154 -12.44 1.57 -5.65
CA HIS A 154 -12.82 0.21 -6.02
C HIS A 154 -14.20 -0.20 -5.49
N GLY A 155 -15.08 -0.64 -6.38
CA GLY A 155 -16.40 -1.16 -6.09
C GLY A 155 -17.43 -0.10 -5.70
N LEU A 156 -17.08 1.20 -5.68
CA LEU A 156 -18.05 2.26 -5.45
C LEU A 156 -19.03 2.30 -6.63
N ASP A 157 -20.32 2.09 -6.35
CA ASP A 157 -21.37 1.95 -7.37
C ASP A 157 -21.07 0.88 -8.44
N GLY A 158 -20.25 -0.13 -8.09
CA GLY A 158 -19.80 -1.18 -9.01
C GLY A 158 -18.68 -0.75 -9.96
N ALA A 159 -18.06 0.42 -9.75
CA ALA A 159 -16.96 0.91 -10.56
C ALA A 159 -15.63 0.23 -10.22
N GLU A 160 -14.84 -0.04 -11.26
CA GLU A 160 -13.52 -0.66 -11.20
C GLU A 160 -12.45 0.39 -11.57
N ASN A 161 -12.54 1.57 -10.95
CA ASN A 161 -11.80 2.78 -11.35
C ASN A 161 -10.69 3.20 -10.39
N ALA A 162 -10.49 2.49 -9.28
CA ALA A 162 -9.34 2.70 -8.41
C ALA A 162 -8.95 1.44 -7.65
N PHE A 163 -7.67 1.29 -7.32
CA PHE A 163 -7.08 0.07 -6.81
C PHE A 163 -5.89 0.42 -5.89
N GLY A 164 -5.91 0.04 -4.60
CA GLY A 164 -4.74 0.15 -3.69
C GLY A 164 -4.16 -1.22 -3.23
N PHE A 165 -2.95 -1.57 -3.66
CA PHE A 165 -2.34 -2.90 -3.52
C PHE A 165 -0.98 -2.81 -2.83
N PHE A 166 -0.41 -3.95 -2.41
CA PHE A 166 1.03 -4.03 -2.20
C PHE A 166 1.63 -5.33 -2.72
N ILE A 167 2.82 -5.22 -3.29
CA ILE A 167 3.66 -6.34 -3.71
C ILE A 167 4.74 -6.60 -2.66
N VAL A 168 5.14 -7.87 -2.51
CA VAL A 168 6.08 -8.33 -1.48
C VAL A 168 6.99 -9.43 -2.01
N ASN A 169 8.19 -9.54 -1.44
CA ASN A 169 9.13 -10.62 -1.71
C ASN A 169 9.52 -11.38 -0.43
N PRO A 170 9.30 -12.70 -0.33
CA PRO A 170 8.62 -13.57 -1.32
C PRO A 170 7.11 -13.28 -1.40
N PRO A 171 6.44 -13.65 -2.51
CA PRO A 171 4.99 -13.48 -2.64
C PRO A 171 4.25 -14.25 -1.54
N PRO A 172 3.07 -13.77 -1.11
CA PRO A 172 2.28 -14.42 -0.07
C PRO A 172 1.69 -15.75 -0.59
N ALA A 173 1.19 -16.57 0.33
CA ALA A 173 0.43 -17.75 -0.05
C ALA A 173 -0.92 -17.41 -0.70
N SER A 174 -1.52 -16.27 -0.32
CA SER A 174 -2.75 -15.74 -0.90
C SER A 174 -2.56 -14.25 -1.26
N PRO A 175 -2.65 -13.87 -2.55
CA PRO A 175 -2.55 -12.48 -2.96
C PRO A 175 -3.77 -11.63 -2.57
N GLU A 176 -4.92 -12.26 -2.29
CA GLU A 176 -6.15 -11.56 -1.91
C GLU A 176 -6.01 -10.79 -0.58
N GLU A 177 -5.10 -11.21 0.30
CA GLU A 177 -4.82 -10.52 1.56
C GLU A 177 -4.24 -9.09 1.36
N HIS A 178 -3.83 -8.76 0.13
CA HIS A 178 -3.21 -7.47 -0.18
C HIS A 178 -4.19 -6.50 -0.85
N PHE A 179 -5.40 -6.97 -1.17
CA PHE A 179 -6.40 -6.14 -1.82
C PHE A 179 -6.86 -5.00 -0.91
N HIS A 180 -6.99 -3.82 -1.50
CA HIS A 180 -7.37 -2.56 -0.86
C HIS A 180 -6.47 -2.15 0.29
N SER A 181 -5.22 -2.57 0.25
CA SER A 181 -4.22 -2.38 1.29
C SER A 181 -2.93 -1.85 0.67
N ILE A 182 -2.30 -0.89 1.34
CA ILE A 182 -1.01 -0.31 0.96
C ILE A 182 -0.09 -0.47 2.16
N LEU A 183 0.70 -1.55 2.15
CA LEU A 183 1.68 -1.84 3.18
C LEU A 183 3.09 -1.58 2.66
N VAL A 184 3.74 -0.58 3.24
CA VAL A 184 5.07 -0.15 2.80
C VAL A 184 6.06 -0.42 3.92
N LYS A 185 7.05 -1.26 3.62
CA LYS A 185 8.04 -1.73 4.59
C LYS A 185 9.33 -2.15 3.89
N GLN A 186 10.49 -1.63 4.31
CA GLN A 186 11.75 -2.10 3.71
C GLN A 186 12.06 -3.54 4.12
N SER A 187 11.78 -3.92 5.39
CA SER A 187 11.94 -5.31 5.81
C SER A 187 10.90 -6.19 5.11
N LEU A 188 11.35 -7.23 4.41
CA LEU A 188 10.56 -8.07 3.49
C LEU A 188 10.19 -7.39 2.15
N ALA A 189 10.87 -6.29 1.78
CA ALA A 189 10.76 -5.64 0.49
C ALA A 189 9.30 -5.51 0.03
N ARG A 190 8.57 -4.58 0.65
CA ARG A 190 7.17 -4.30 0.34
C ARG A 190 7.04 -2.94 -0.32
N THR A 191 6.33 -2.93 -1.43
CA THR A 191 6.01 -1.73 -2.20
C THR A 191 4.51 -1.60 -2.30
N GLY A 192 3.99 -0.42 -1.96
CA GLY A 192 2.58 -0.08 -2.17
C GLY A 192 2.34 0.39 -3.60
N LEU A 193 1.19 0.06 -4.17
CA LEU A 193 0.74 0.54 -5.48
C LEU A 193 -0.65 1.16 -5.32
N PHE A 194 -0.91 2.27 -5.99
CA PHE A 194 -2.26 2.81 -6.10
C PHE A 194 -2.51 3.28 -7.53
N ARG A 195 -3.63 2.91 -8.11
CA ARG A 195 -4.07 3.40 -9.42
C ARG A 195 -5.48 3.96 -9.31
N ALA A 196 -5.76 5.05 -10.00
CA ALA A 196 -7.12 5.49 -10.34
C ALA A 196 -7.20 5.91 -11.81
N ASP A 197 -8.25 5.46 -12.50
CA ASP A 197 -8.58 5.90 -13.85
C ASP A 197 -9.43 7.17 -13.76
N ILE A 198 -8.82 8.31 -14.07
CA ILE A 198 -9.45 9.63 -13.93
C ILE A 198 -9.89 10.23 -15.27
N ARG A 199 -10.03 9.39 -16.31
CA ARG A 199 -10.44 9.83 -17.67
C ARG A 199 -11.82 10.49 -17.75
N GLU A 200 -12.70 10.24 -16.78
CA GLU A 200 -14.03 10.85 -16.72
C GLU A 200 -13.98 12.37 -16.54
N ILE A 201 -12.88 12.90 -15.99
CA ILE A 201 -12.67 14.34 -15.89
C ILE A 201 -12.44 14.89 -17.31
N PRO A 202 -13.21 15.89 -17.76
CA PRO A 202 -13.04 16.47 -19.10
C PRO A 202 -11.61 17.04 -19.31
N PRO A 203 -10.99 16.92 -20.51
CA PRO A 203 -9.62 17.41 -20.75
C PRO A 203 -9.43 18.92 -20.55
N ASP A 204 -10.49 19.72 -20.72
CA ASP A 204 -10.49 21.17 -20.55
C ASP A 204 -10.87 21.62 -19.14
N ALA A 205 -11.22 20.68 -18.26
CA ALA A 205 -11.50 20.98 -16.86
C ALA A 205 -10.26 21.51 -16.13
N GLN A 206 -10.47 22.49 -15.27
CA GLN A 206 -9.46 22.96 -14.32
C GLN A 206 -9.53 22.12 -13.05
N ILE A 207 -8.39 21.57 -12.62
CA ILE A 207 -8.32 20.83 -11.36
C ILE A 207 -8.21 21.84 -10.22
N ASP A 208 -9.18 21.81 -9.31
CA ASP A 208 -9.24 22.71 -8.15
C ASP A 208 -8.56 22.07 -6.93
N ASP A 209 -8.88 20.80 -6.66
CA ASP A 209 -8.34 19.98 -5.56
C ASP A 209 -8.22 18.52 -5.99
N ALA A 210 -7.19 17.82 -5.52
CA ALA A 210 -7.13 16.37 -5.59
C ALA A 210 -6.54 15.79 -4.31
N THR A 211 -7.34 14.99 -3.60
CA THR A 211 -6.99 14.44 -2.29
C THR A 211 -7.05 12.92 -2.31
N LEU A 212 -5.92 12.27 -1.98
CA LEU A 212 -5.85 10.82 -1.77
C LEU A 212 -6.16 10.51 -0.30
N PHE A 213 -7.20 9.72 -0.05
CA PHE A 213 -7.60 9.25 1.27
C PHE A 213 -7.14 7.81 1.49
N LEU A 214 -6.45 7.58 2.60
CA LEU A 214 -5.93 6.29 3.03
C LEU A 214 -6.28 6.05 4.50
N HIS A 215 -6.65 4.83 4.86
CA HIS A 215 -6.99 4.50 6.24
C HIS A 215 -5.82 3.78 6.93
N ILE A 216 -5.22 4.38 7.96
CA ILE A 216 -4.14 3.78 8.74
C ILE A 216 -4.69 2.56 9.49
N HIS A 217 -4.06 1.40 9.32
CA HIS A 217 -4.48 0.19 10.03
C HIS A 217 -4.46 0.43 11.55
N SER A 218 -5.62 0.30 12.21
CA SER A 218 -5.81 0.71 13.61
C SER A 218 -4.96 -0.06 14.64
N HIS A 219 -4.44 -1.24 14.30
CA HIS A 219 -3.51 -1.99 15.17
C HIS A 219 -2.02 -1.90 14.77
N GLU A 220 -1.70 -1.86 13.48
CA GLU A 220 -0.32 -2.05 12.97
C GLU A 220 0.13 -0.93 12.01
N GLY A 221 -0.72 0.06 11.76
CA GLY A 221 -0.58 1.05 10.69
C GLY A 221 0.58 2.01 10.82
N LEU A 222 0.80 2.58 12.00
CA LEU A 222 1.90 3.48 12.28
C LEU A 222 2.25 3.34 13.77
N ALA A 223 3.49 3.00 14.11
CA ALA A 223 3.86 2.91 15.52
C ALA A 223 3.76 4.29 16.19
N ASN A 224 3.19 4.39 17.39
CA ASN A 224 2.96 5.67 18.07
C ASN A 224 4.25 6.49 18.33
N SER A 225 5.41 5.82 18.34
CA SER A 225 6.72 6.44 18.51
C SER A 225 7.45 6.70 17.19
N ASP A 226 6.87 6.31 16.05
CA ASP A 226 7.49 6.48 14.74
C ASP A 226 7.34 7.93 14.28
N THR A 227 8.41 8.69 14.42
CA THR A 227 8.47 10.10 14.00
C THR A 227 9.57 10.34 12.98
N SER A 228 10.09 9.28 12.35
CA SER A 228 11.21 9.39 11.42
C SER A 228 11.06 8.55 10.16
N SER A 229 10.03 7.70 10.06
CA SER A 229 9.74 7.03 8.80
C SER A 229 9.37 8.05 7.71
N VAL A 230 9.82 7.77 6.50
CA VAL A 230 9.52 8.56 5.30
C VAL A 230 9.06 7.61 4.21
N LEU A 231 7.88 7.86 3.66
CA LEU A 231 7.43 7.25 2.41
C LEU A 231 7.73 8.20 1.26
N GLU A 232 8.39 7.70 0.24
CA GLU A 232 8.46 8.32 -1.08
C GLU A 232 7.31 7.79 -1.92
N VAL A 233 6.57 8.71 -2.53
CA VAL A 233 5.51 8.43 -3.49
C VAL A 233 6.00 8.84 -4.86
N HIS A 234 6.10 7.86 -5.75
CA HIS A 234 6.57 8.03 -7.12
C HIS A 234 5.45 7.84 -8.12
N GLU A 235 5.59 8.45 -9.29
CA GLU A 235 4.85 8.06 -10.48
C GLU A 235 5.19 6.61 -10.85
N CYS A 236 4.17 5.83 -11.22
CA CYS A 236 4.34 4.49 -11.78
C CYS A 236 4.21 4.57 -13.30
N GLU A 237 5.33 4.59 -14.01
CA GLU A 237 5.35 4.77 -15.47
C GLU A 237 4.76 3.57 -16.23
N ARG A 238 4.64 2.42 -15.56
CA ARG A 238 4.16 1.18 -16.14
C ARG A 238 2.74 0.88 -15.70
N ASP A 239 1.89 0.57 -16.68
CA ASP A 239 0.60 -0.07 -16.43
C ASP A 239 0.78 -1.41 -15.73
N TRP A 240 -0.04 -1.65 -14.72
CA TRP A 240 -0.06 -2.91 -13.99
C TRP A 240 -1.48 -3.43 -13.81
N ASN A 241 -1.58 -4.74 -13.71
CA ASN A 241 -2.83 -5.44 -13.46
C ASN A 241 -2.89 -5.83 -11.99
N TRP A 242 -3.88 -5.29 -11.29
CA TRP A 242 -4.14 -5.57 -9.89
C TRP A 242 -4.12 -7.04 -9.47
N ASN A 243 -4.69 -7.92 -10.31
CA ASN A 243 -4.81 -9.34 -9.99
C ASN A 243 -3.55 -10.14 -10.31
N GLU A 244 -2.59 -9.54 -11.01
CA GLU A 244 -1.43 -10.24 -11.58
C GLU A 244 -0.09 -9.63 -11.15
N ALA A 245 -0.10 -8.40 -10.62
CA ALA A 245 1.10 -7.71 -10.18
C ALA A 245 1.78 -8.50 -9.04
N THR A 246 3.06 -8.77 -9.21
CA THR A 246 3.94 -9.41 -8.22
C THR A 246 5.19 -8.58 -8.02
N TRP A 247 6.10 -9.04 -7.16
CA TRP A 247 7.41 -8.40 -7.01
C TRP A 247 8.21 -8.32 -8.33
N ASN A 248 8.04 -9.28 -9.25
CA ASN A 248 8.85 -9.35 -10.48
C ASN A 248 8.07 -9.02 -11.75
N GLN A 249 6.73 -8.90 -11.68
CA GLN A 249 5.86 -8.73 -12.83
C GLN A 249 4.79 -7.67 -12.57
N ALA A 250 4.56 -6.79 -13.55
CA ALA A 250 3.48 -5.79 -13.53
C ALA A 250 2.12 -6.40 -13.89
N ALA A 251 2.14 -7.40 -14.76
CA ALA A 251 1.00 -8.19 -15.21
C ALA A 251 1.51 -9.58 -15.64
N ASP A 252 0.62 -10.51 -15.96
CA ASP A 252 1.03 -11.86 -16.37
C ASP A 252 1.96 -11.81 -17.60
N GLY A 253 3.15 -12.39 -17.45
CA GLY A 253 4.19 -12.37 -18.49
C GLY A 253 4.86 -11.02 -18.75
N VAL A 254 4.47 -9.93 -18.07
CA VAL A 254 5.05 -8.60 -18.24
C VAL A 254 5.93 -8.27 -17.03
N PRO A 255 7.27 -8.35 -17.14
CA PRO A 255 8.16 -8.03 -16.03
C PRO A 255 8.14 -6.52 -15.73
N TRP A 256 8.45 -6.17 -14.48
CA TRP A 256 8.96 -4.84 -14.17
C TRP A 256 10.38 -4.68 -14.73
N ASP A 257 10.81 -3.47 -15.04
CA ASP A 257 12.23 -3.19 -15.31
C ASP A 257 13.05 -3.33 -14.03
N GLN A 258 12.46 -2.98 -12.87
CA GLN A 258 13.04 -3.16 -11.54
C GLN A 258 12.11 -3.98 -10.64
N PRO A 259 12.62 -5.03 -9.95
CA PRO A 259 11.82 -5.76 -8.98
C PRO A 259 11.27 -4.82 -7.88
N GLY A 260 9.98 -4.92 -7.61
CA GLY A 260 9.27 -4.04 -6.68
C GLY A 260 8.62 -2.83 -7.35
N GLY A 261 8.64 -2.72 -8.68
CA GLY A 261 7.94 -1.70 -9.46
C GLY A 261 8.88 -0.71 -10.16
N ASP A 262 8.37 -0.06 -11.22
CA ASP A 262 9.12 0.92 -12.01
C ASP A 262 8.86 2.33 -11.50
N PHE A 263 9.73 2.81 -10.61
CA PHE A 263 9.62 4.12 -9.98
C PHE A 263 10.05 5.23 -10.95
N GLY A 264 9.11 6.08 -11.34
CA GLY A 264 9.35 7.30 -12.09
C GLY A 264 9.67 8.49 -11.19
N GLU A 265 9.18 9.67 -11.59
CA GLU A 265 9.37 10.92 -10.86
C GLU A 265 8.90 10.82 -9.40
N LEU A 266 9.68 11.37 -8.47
CA LEU A 266 9.25 11.55 -7.09
C LEU A 266 8.17 12.63 -7.04
N ILE A 267 6.94 12.26 -6.68
CA ILE A 267 5.81 13.17 -6.59
C ILE A 267 5.78 13.83 -5.22
N ARG A 268 5.97 13.05 -4.15
CA ARG A 268 5.81 13.52 -2.77
C ARG A 268 6.57 12.65 -1.78
N GLU A 269 7.00 13.25 -0.68
CA GLU A 269 7.32 12.52 0.54
C GLU A 269 6.18 12.63 1.56
N ILE A 270 5.85 11.53 2.23
CA ILE A 270 4.97 11.48 3.39
C ILE A 270 5.84 11.15 4.60
N ARG A 271 6.02 12.13 5.48
CA ARG A 271 6.88 12.04 6.65
C ARG A 271 6.04 11.74 7.88
N ALA A 272 6.42 10.72 8.65
CA ALA A 272 5.63 10.26 9.78
C ALA A 272 5.40 11.34 10.85
N LYS A 273 6.38 12.23 11.05
CA LYS A 273 6.24 13.32 12.02
C LYS A 273 5.37 14.45 11.51
N GLU A 274 5.64 14.96 10.32
CA GLU A 274 4.97 16.16 9.79
C GLU A 274 3.59 15.81 9.21
N ASP A 275 3.53 14.87 8.29
CA ASP A 275 2.35 14.59 7.48
C ASP A 275 1.37 13.59 8.12
N LEU A 276 1.83 12.81 9.10
CA LEU A 276 0.96 11.89 9.87
C LEU A 276 0.69 12.44 11.27
N HIS A 277 1.67 12.35 12.18
CA HIS A 277 1.47 12.76 13.57
C HIS A 277 1.17 14.26 13.71
N GLY A 278 1.85 15.12 12.96
CA GLY A 278 1.67 16.57 12.96
C GLY A 278 0.29 16.99 12.43
N ALA A 279 -0.23 16.25 11.44
CA ALA A 279 -1.59 16.39 10.94
C ALA A 279 -2.66 15.76 11.85
N GLY A 280 -2.24 15.07 12.92
CA GLY A 280 -3.13 14.40 13.86
C GLY A 280 -3.57 13.00 13.44
N PHE A 281 -3.05 12.44 12.34
CA PHE A 281 -3.33 11.06 11.93
C PHE A 281 -2.54 10.07 12.80
N ASN A 282 -3.22 9.03 13.25
CA ASN A 282 -2.66 7.95 14.06
C ASN A 282 -3.69 6.81 14.17
N LYS A 283 -3.38 5.75 14.91
CA LYS A 283 -4.30 4.61 15.11
C LYS A 283 -5.68 4.97 15.69
N GLY A 284 -5.78 6.05 16.46
CA GLY A 284 -7.05 6.58 17.00
C GLY A 284 -7.72 7.64 16.13
N ASN A 285 -7.06 8.10 15.07
CA ASN A 285 -7.59 8.98 14.03
C ASN A 285 -7.02 8.52 12.67
N PRO A 286 -7.52 7.39 12.13
CA PRO A 286 -6.84 6.64 11.09
C PRO A 286 -7.05 7.20 9.67
N ASP A 287 -8.00 8.11 9.48
CA ASP A 287 -8.40 8.62 8.16
C ASP A 287 -7.42 9.68 7.64
N ALA A 288 -6.25 9.21 7.20
CA ALA A 288 -5.20 10.03 6.63
C ALA A 288 -5.59 10.50 5.22
N HIS A 289 -5.17 11.71 4.88
CA HIS A 289 -5.36 12.27 3.55
C HIS A 289 -4.17 13.10 3.11
N PHE A 290 -3.92 13.11 1.81
CA PHE A 290 -2.76 13.74 1.21
C PHE A 290 -3.15 14.51 -0.05
N ASP A 291 -2.64 15.73 -0.16
CA ASP A 291 -2.86 16.59 -1.32
C ASP A 291 -1.97 16.15 -2.49
N PHE A 292 -2.61 15.87 -3.62
CA PHE A 292 -2.03 15.52 -4.91
C PHE A 292 -2.49 16.46 -6.04
N THR A 293 -3.03 17.63 -5.70
CA THR A 293 -3.58 18.62 -6.65
C THR A 293 -2.60 18.95 -7.76
N ASP A 294 -1.34 19.24 -7.43
CA ASP A 294 -0.31 19.61 -8.42
C ASP A 294 0.02 18.44 -9.38
N TYR A 295 -0.03 17.21 -8.89
CA TYR A 295 0.22 16.03 -9.72
C TYR A 295 -0.95 15.77 -10.68
N VAL A 296 -2.20 15.88 -10.20
CA VAL A 296 -3.38 15.74 -11.08
C VAL A 296 -3.43 16.87 -12.10
N LYS A 297 -3.03 18.11 -11.75
CA LYS A 297 -2.84 19.21 -12.70
C LYS A 297 -1.79 18.90 -13.76
N LYS A 298 -0.66 18.29 -13.39
CA LYS A 298 0.38 17.83 -14.35
C LYS A 298 -0.24 16.83 -15.34
N LEU A 299 -0.88 15.77 -14.86
CA LEU A 299 -1.53 14.77 -15.71
C LEU A 299 -2.57 15.39 -16.65
N GLN A 300 -3.34 16.37 -16.15
CA GLN A 300 -4.35 17.07 -16.94
C GLN A 300 -3.72 17.90 -18.07
N ALA A 301 -2.62 18.58 -17.78
CA ALA A 301 -1.88 19.37 -18.76
C ALA A 301 -1.20 18.50 -19.83
N GLU A 302 -0.76 17.29 -19.50
CA GLU A 302 -0.14 16.35 -20.45
C GLU A 302 -1.16 15.71 -21.43
N ARG A 303 -2.45 15.78 -21.09
CA ARG A 303 -3.55 15.24 -21.91
C ARG A 303 -4.03 16.21 -23.00
N GLY A 304 -3.87 17.52 -22.81
CA GLY A 304 -4.37 18.58 -23.69
C GLY A 304 -3.38 19.01 -24.77
#